data_AF-A0A842NCD2-F1
#
_entry.id   AF-A0A842NCD2-F1
#
_cell.length_a   1.000
_cell.length_b   1.000
_cell.length_c   1.000
_cell.angle_alpha   90.00
_cell.angle_beta   90.00
_cell.angle_gamma   90.00
#
_symmetry.space_group_name_H-M   'P 1'
#
loop_
_entity.id
_entity.type
_entity.pdbx_description
1 polymer ?
#
loop_
_entity_poly.entity_id
_entity_poly.type
_entity_poly.pdbx_seq_one_letter_code
_entity_poly.pdbx_strand_id
1 'polypeptide(L)'
;MKTKTAKGGQNDKKLIILGFISIGILFLIYVRFEYQEITPDAVQSIERLGVAFYVLFVISIGMIGVGLHKLQKRVASTGNTTALSMICNNTLGSKAKRPFIVPFIIYGVFFSMTSGILAYQPEVVFSYHYGVDVPSAHVTPCCGPPGYMPKFVAYFTEHIGINIVPINLLLQIIVSYLVATNTALAINAIAIAKKSGGLGGIGATTGLFIACPTCVGSFLSLFIGATSAVAFTIAITELQTLFIAITIPILILTPFIISRRILKSQNSTN
;
A
#
# COMPACT_ATOMS: atom_id res chain seq x y z
N MET A 1 13.28 -23.07 -31.87
CA MET A 1 12.42 -22.90 -30.68
C MET A 1 12.86 -21.68 -29.87
N LYS A 2 12.52 -20.44 -30.29
CA LYS A 2 12.93 -19.18 -29.61
C LYS A 2 12.09 -18.02 -30.17
N THR A 3 10.94 -17.70 -29.57
CA THR A 3 10.17 -16.45 -29.86
C THR A 3 8.99 -16.24 -28.89
N LYS A 4 8.43 -17.29 -28.28
CA LYS A 4 7.29 -17.15 -27.35
C LYS A 4 7.62 -16.39 -26.04
N THR A 5 8.88 -16.35 -25.62
CA THR A 5 9.30 -15.71 -24.36
C THR A 5 9.33 -14.17 -24.43
N ALA A 6 9.67 -13.58 -25.58
CA ALA A 6 9.79 -12.12 -25.72
C ALA A 6 8.41 -11.43 -25.78
N LYS A 7 7.47 -11.97 -26.57
CA LYS A 7 6.14 -11.38 -26.79
C LYS A 7 5.29 -11.36 -25.50
N GLY A 8 5.40 -12.39 -24.67
CA GLY A 8 4.72 -12.40 -23.38
C GLY A 8 5.29 -11.37 -22.40
N GLY A 9 6.60 -11.15 -22.38
CA GLY A 9 7.26 -10.31 -21.36
C GLY A 9 7.00 -8.83 -21.58
N GLN A 10 6.82 -8.45 -22.85
CA GLN A 10 6.39 -7.12 -23.22
C GLN A 10 4.93 -6.86 -22.81
N ASN A 11 4.05 -7.86 -22.92
CA ASN A 11 2.65 -7.73 -22.53
C ASN A 11 2.47 -7.61 -21.00
N ASP A 12 3.28 -8.33 -20.20
CA ASP A 12 3.20 -8.25 -18.74
C ASP A 12 3.56 -6.84 -18.23
N LYS A 13 4.63 -6.24 -18.77
CA LYS A 13 5.03 -4.87 -18.44
C LYS A 13 4.03 -3.83 -18.92
N LYS A 14 3.43 -4.05 -20.10
CA LYS A 14 2.37 -3.17 -20.64
C LYS A 14 1.17 -3.08 -19.71
N LEU A 15 0.74 -4.19 -19.10
CA LEU A 15 -0.39 -4.18 -18.15
C LEU A 15 -0.10 -3.33 -16.91
N ILE A 16 1.12 -3.43 -16.36
CA ILE A 16 1.55 -2.63 -15.20
C ILE A 16 1.59 -1.15 -15.58
N ILE A 17 2.24 -0.81 -16.68
CA ILE A 17 2.38 0.58 -17.15
C ILE A 17 1.01 1.19 -17.46
N LEU A 18 0.14 0.45 -18.15
CA LEU A 18 -1.22 0.89 -18.46
C LEU A 18 -2.01 1.19 -17.19
N GLY A 19 -1.96 0.32 -16.17
CA GLY A 19 -2.64 0.57 -14.90
C GLY A 19 -2.14 1.81 -14.17
N PHE A 20 -0.83 2.05 -14.12
CA PHE A 20 -0.29 3.29 -13.52
C PHE A 20 -0.70 4.54 -14.30
N ILE A 21 -0.64 4.50 -15.64
CA ILE A 21 -1.08 5.61 -16.49
C ILE A 21 -2.57 5.89 -16.28
N SER A 22 -3.40 4.84 -16.23
CA SER A 22 -4.84 4.97 -15.98
C SER A 22 -5.12 5.62 -14.62
N ILE A 23 -4.44 5.23 -13.55
CA ILE A 23 -4.57 5.88 -12.23
C ILE A 23 -4.14 7.34 -12.29
N GLY A 24 -3.02 7.65 -12.96
CA GLY A 24 -2.54 9.02 -13.13
C GLY A 24 -3.57 9.90 -13.86
N ILE A 25 -4.16 9.40 -14.95
CA ILE A 25 -5.22 10.09 -15.69
C ILE A 25 -6.45 10.28 -14.81
N LEU A 26 -6.89 9.26 -14.07
CA LEU A 26 -8.02 9.35 -13.15
C LEU A 26 -7.82 10.45 -12.10
N PHE A 27 -6.62 10.55 -11.51
CA PHE A 27 -6.30 11.61 -10.56
C PHE A 27 -6.27 12.98 -11.23
N LEU A 28 -5.69 13.09 -12.44
CA LEU A 28 -5.66 14.33 -13.21
C LEU A 28 -7.05 14.86 -13.57
N ILE A 29 -8.00 13.98 -13.91
CA ILE A 29 -9.40 14.38 -14.18
C ILE A 29 -9.99 15.08 -12.95
N TYR A 30 -9.67 14.59 -11.75
CA TYR A 30 -10.21 15.13 -10.51
C TYR A 30 -9.54 16.41 -10.00
N VAL A 31 -8.33 16.75 -10.48
CA VAL A 31 -7.68 18.04 -10.19
C VAL A 31 -8.56 19.23 -10.58
N ARG A 32 -9.33 19.08 -11.67
CA ARG A 32 -10.21 20.16 -12.15
C ARG A 32 -11.34 20.52 -11.17
N PHE A 33 -11.64 19.65 -10.21
CA PHE A 33 -12.73 19.84 -9.24
C PHE A 33 -12.24 20.30 -7.85
N GLU A 34 -10.97 20.71 -7.73
CA GLU A 34 -10.35 21.11 -6.46
C GLU A 34 -11.02 22.36 -5.84
N TYR A 35 -11.48 23.32 -6.65
CA TYR A 35 -12.00 24.63 -6.21
C TYR A 35 -13.43 24.96 -6.69
N GLN A 36 -14.11 24.03 -7.34
CA GLN A 36 -15.44 24.30 -7.90
C GLN A 36 -16.51 24.04 -6.85
N GLU A 37 -17.22 25.09 -6.40
CA GLU A 37 -18.49 24.94 -5.70
C GLU A 37 -19.48 24.25 -6.63
N ILE A 38 -19.88 23.03 -6.26
CA ILE A 38 -20.79 22.23 -7.08
C ILE A 38 -22.19 22.84 -6.97
N THR A 39 -22.75 23.27 -8.11
CA THR A 39 -24.16 23.67 -8.18
C THR A 39 -25.06 22.45 -7.91
N PRO A 40 -26.23 22.62 -7.28
CA PRO A 40 -27.13 21.51 -6.95
C PRO A 40 -27.48 20.61 -8.14
N ASP A 41 -27.58 21.20 -9.34
CA ASP A 41 -27.90 20.49 -10.59
C ASP A 41 -26.76 19.58 -11.09
N ALA A 42 -25.52 19.84 -10.67
CA ALA A 42 -24.35 19.06 -11.06
C ALA A 42 -24.06 17.88 -10.12
N VAL A 43 -24.65 17.84 -8.91
CA VAL A 43 -24.36 16.84 -7.87
C VAL A 43 -24.54 15.42 -8.38
N GLN A 44 -25.69 15.11 -9.00
CA GLN A 44 -25.98 13.75 -9.50
C GLN A 44 -25.03 13.32 -10.63
N SER A 45 -24.62 14.27 -11.49
CA SER A 45 -23.70 13.98 -12.60
C SER A 45 -22.29 13.68 -12.09
N ILE A 46 -21.85 14.42 -11.06
CA ILE A 46 -20.53 14.25 -10.47
C ILE A 46 -20.48 12.99 -9.58
N GLU A 47 -21.57 12.62 -8.91
CA GLU A 47 -21.66 11.36 -8.18
C GLU A 47 -21.47 10.14 -9.11
N ARG A 48 -22.12 10.13 -10.29
CA ARG A 48 -21.92 9.10 -11.31
C ARG A 48 -20.48 9.04 -11.80
N LEU A 49 -19.84 10.19 -11.99
CA LEU A 49 -18.42 10.28 -12.32
C LEU A 49 -17.55 9.66 -11.21
N GLY A 50 -17.92 9.87 -9.94
CA GLY A 50 -17.25 9.30 -8.78
C GLY A 50 -17.34 7.77 -8.72
N VAL A 51 -18.52 7.22 -9.01
CA VAL A 51 -18.68 5.76 -9.13
C VAL A 51 -17.83 5.20 -10.28
N ALA A 52 -17.88 5.85 -11.46
CA ALA A 52 -17.07 5.45 -12.61
C ALA A 52 -15.56 5.50 -12.32
N PHE A 53 -15.12 6.52 -11.56
CA PHE A 53 -13.75 6.63 -11.08
C PHE A 53 -13.35 5.40 -10.27
N TYR A 54 -14.13 5.00 -9.26
CA TYR A 54 -13.77 3.85 -8.41
C TYR A 54 -13.77 2.52 -9.19
N VAL A 55 -14.71 2.34 -10.13
CA VAL A 55 -14.72 1.15 -11.00
C VAL A 55 -13.43 1.08 -11.81
N LEU A 56 -13.05 2.17 -12.49
CA LEU A 56 -11.82 2.22 -13.28
C LEU A 56 -10.56 2.12 -12.41
N PHE A 57 -10.60 2.68 -11.20
CA PHE A 57 -9.51 2.61 -10.24
C PHE A 57 -9.25 1.17 -9.78
N VAL A 58 -10.31 0.42 -9.43
CA VAL A 58 -10.22 -1.00 -9.06
C VAL A 58 -9.72 -1.85 -10.24
N ILE A 59 -10.23 -1.61 -11.45
CA ILE A 59 -9.75 -2.29 -12.67
C ILE A 59 -8.25 -2.01 -12.87
N SER A 60 -7.80 -0.77 -12.68
CA SER A 60 -6.40 -0.37 -12.83
C SER A 60 -5.50 -1.07 -11.82
N ILE A 61 -5.90 -1.12 -10.54
CA ILE A 61 -5.20 -1.90 -9.50
C ILE A 61 -5.15 -3.38 -9.88
N GLY A 62 -6.26 -3.94 -10.37
CA GLY A 62 -6.32 -5.33 -10.84
C GLY A 62 -5.35 -5.62 -11.98
N MET A 63 -5.26 -4.73 -12.97
CA MET A 63 -4.29 -4.83 -14.07
C MET A 63 -2.84 -4.82 -13.57
N ILE A 64 -2.51 -3.93 -12.62
CA ILE A 64 -1.18 -3.88 -12.00
C ILE A 64 -0.89 -5.20 -11.27
N GLY A 65 -1.83 -5.69 -10.46
CA GLY A 65 -1.66 -6.94 -9.70
C GLY A 65 -1.45 -8.16 -10.61
N VAL A 66 -2.28 -8.31 -11.65
CA VAL A 66 -2.15 -9.40 -12.63
C VAL A 66 -0.84 -9.28 -13.42
N GLY A 67 -0.49 -8.09 -13.87
CA GLY A 67 0.77 -7.83 -14.58
C GLY A 67 1.99 -8.16 -13.73
N LEU A 68 1.98 -7.75 -12.46
CA LEU A 68 3.05 -8.04 -11.50
C LEU A 68 3.18 -9.54 -11.21
N HIS A 69 2.06 -10.24 -10.98
CA HIS A 69 2.07 -11.68 -10.76
C HIS A 69 2.66 -12.46 -11.95
N LYS A 70 2.23 -12.11 -13.18
CA LYS A 70 2.77 -12.73 -14.41
C LYS A 70 4.25 -12.45 -14.58
N LEU A 71 4.68 -11.20 -14.34
CA LEU A 71 6.07 -10.80 -14.40
C LEU A 71 6.92 -11.59 -13.39
N GLN A 72 6.49 -11.66 -12.14
CA GLN A 72 7.21 -12.40 -11.10
C GLN A 72 7.32 -13.88 -11.43
N LYS A 73 6.23 -14.50 -11.90
CA LYS A 73 6.22 -15.93 -12.26
C LYS A 73 7.21 -16.22 -13.39
N ARG A 74 7.27 -15.34 -14.39
CA ARG A 74 8.23 -15.44 -15.49
C ARG A 74 9.67 -15.29 -15.00
N VAL A 75 9.96 -14.25 -14.22
CA VAL A 75 11.32 -13.99 -13.74
C VAL A 75 11.79 -15.15 -12.84
N ALA A 76 10.93 -15.62 -11.93
CA ALA A 76 11.16 -16.80 -11.11
C ALA A 76 11.47 -18.07 -11.94
N SER A 77 10.74 -18.29 -13.03
CA SER A 77 10.93 -19.45 -13.91
C SER A 77 12.17 -19.40 -14.80
N THR A 78 12.84 -18.24 -14.88
CA THR A 78 14.03 -18.07 -15.74
C THR A 78 15.28 -18.76 -15.15
N GLY A 79 15.25 -19.13 -13.86
CA GLY A 79 16.34 -19.86 -13.21
C GLY A 79 17.64 -19.06 -13.01
N ASN A 80 17.64 -17.77 -13.32
CA ASN A 80 18.80 -16.90 -13.19
C ASN A 80 19.00 -16.48 -11.72
N THR A 81 20.23 -16.38 -11.25
CA THR A 81 20.61 -15.97 -9.88
C THR A 81 20.80 -14.45 -9.78
N THR A 82 19.83 -13.69 -10.30
CA THR A 82 19.82 -12.22 -10.16
C THR A 82 19.06 -11.79 -8.92
N ALA A 83 19.37 -10.59 -8.40
CA ALA A 83 18.66 -9.99 -7.27
C ALA A 83 17.13 -9.98 -7.49
N LEU A 84 16.68 -9.61 -8.69
CA LEU A 84 15.27 -9.59 -9.06
C LEU A 84 14.63 -10.99 -9.04
N SER A 85 15.33 -12.00 -9.56
CA SER A 85 14.87 -13.39 -9.53
C SER A 85 14.75 -13.93 -8.10
N MET A 86 15.70 -13.59 -7.24
CA MET A 86 15.65 -13.95 -5.82
C MET A 86 14.48 -13.27 -5.10
N ILE A 87 14.18 -12.00 -5.41
CA ILE A 87 12.99 -11.32 -4.89
C ILE A 87 11.73 -12.06 -5.35
N CYS A 88 11.58 -12.30 -6.66
CA CYS A 88 10.39 -12.97 -7.23
C CYS A 88 10.17 -14.39 -6.69
N ASN A 89 11.25 -15.18 -6.53
CA ASN A 89 11.17 -16.51 -5.93
C ASN A 89 10.72 -16.47 -4.46
N ASN A 90 11.16 -15.46 -3.71
CA ASN A 90 10.76 -15.25 -2.32
C ASN A 90 9.38 -14.60 -2.17
N THR A 91 8.76 -14.13 -3.24
CA THR A 91 7.36 -13.67 -3.19
C THR A 91 6.39 -14.78 -3.59
N LEU A 92 6.76 -15.63 -4.57
CA LEU A 92 5.86 -16.66 -5.14
C LEU A 92 6.06 -18.07 -4.56
N GLY A 93 7.21 -18.35 -3.96
CA GLY A 93 7.55 -19.67 -3.45
C GLY A 93 6.62 -20.12 -2.31
N SER A 94 6.24 -21.41 -2.29
CA SER A 94 5.33 -21.96 -1.27
C SER A 94 5.81 -21.72 0.17
N LYS A 95 7.13 -21.81 0.41
CA LYS A 95 7.76 -21.53 1.71
C LYS A 95 7.68 -20.05 2.12
N ALA A 96 7.54 -19.14 1.16
CA ALA A 96 7.55 -17.71 1.39
C ALA A 96 6.14 -17.08 1.34
N LYS A 97 5.10 -17.83 0.94
CA LYS A 97 3.72 -17.35 0.92
C LYS A 97 3.21 -16.93 2.30
N ARG A 98 3.41 -17.74 3.34
CA ARG A 98 2.98 -17.42 4.70
C ARG A 98 3.66 -16.16 5.27
N PRO A 99 5.00 -16.03 5.24
CA PRO A 99 5.67 -14.82 5.71
C PRO A 99 5.44 -13.59 4.83
N PHE A 100 4.83 -13.75 3.66
CA PHE A 100 4.37 -12.64 2.83
C PHE A 100 2.93 -12.22 3.19
N ILE A 101 1.98 -13.16 3.21
CA ILE A 101 0.56 -12.88 3.42
C ILE A 101 0.28 -12.34 4.82
N VAL A 102 0.93 -12.88 5.86
CA VAL A 102 0.67 -12.47 7.25
C VAL A 102 1.03 -10.99 7.46
N PRO A 103 2.25 -10.51 7.14
CA PRO A 103 2.56 -9.08 7.23
C PRO A 103 1.72 -8.22 6.28
N PHE A 104 1.38 -8.71 5.08
CA PHE A 104 0.54 -7.96 4.14
C PHE A 104 -0.83 -7.62 4.76
N ILE A 105 -1.49 -8.60 5.39
CA ILE A 105 -2.80 -8.41 6.02
C ILE A 105 -2.68 -7.54 7.27
N ILE A 106 -1.75 -7.89 8.18
CA ILE A 106 -1.56 -7.16 9.44
C ILE A 106 -1.28 -5.70 9.14
N TYR A 107 -0.31 -5.44 8.27
CA TYR A 107 0.07 -4.08 7.90
C TYR A 107 -1.07 -3.34 7.20
N GLY A 108 -1.82 -4.02 6.32
CA GLY A 108 -2.97 -3.44 5.65
C GLY A 108 -4.05 -2.96 6.63
N VAL A 109 -4.34 -3.75 7.67
CA VAL A 109 -5.32 -3.37 8.72
C VAL A 109 -4.80 -2.23 9.58
N PHE A 110 -3.52 -2.28 10.00
CA PHE A 110 -2.95 -1.17 10.77
C PHE A 110 -2.93 0.12 9.96
N PHE A 111 -2.51 0.05 8.68
CA PHE A 111 -2.49 1.21 7.80
C PHE A 111 -3.90 1.78 7.58
N SER A 112 -4.93 0.94 7.43
CA SER A 112 -6.30 1.44 7.24
C SER A 112 -6.81 2.20 8.46
N MET A 113 -6.47 1.75 9.68
CA MET A 113 -6.77 2.50 10.91
C MET A 113 -6.01 3.83 10.98
N THR A 114 -4.71 3.83 10.70
CA THR A 114 -3.88 5.03 10.85
C THR A 114 -4.10 6.07 9.75
N SER A 115 -4.49 5.64 8.55
CA SER A 115 -4.80 6.53 7.41
C SER A 115 -6.23 7.07 7.42
N GLY A 116 -7.03 6.68 8.41
CA GLY A 116 -8.44 7.08 8.51
C GLY A 116 -9.36 6.38 7.50
N ILE A 117 -8.88 5.34 6.80
CA ILE A 117 -9.74 4.51 5.93
C ILE A 117 -10.76 3.76 6.75
N LEU A 118 -10.35 3.20 7.88
CA LEU A 118 -11.23 2.68 8.90
C LEU A 118 -11.36 3.72 10.01
N ALA A 119 -12.52 4.37 10.08
CA ALA A 119 -12.78 5.43 11.05
C ALA A 119 -13.61 4.87 12.22
N TYR A 120 -13.06 4.99 13.42
CA TYR A 120 -13.78 4.74 14.67
C TYR A 120 -13.75 5.99 15.54
N GLN A 121 -14.91 6.60 15.75
CA GLN A 121 -15.05 7.83 16.54
C GLN A 121 -16.07 7.59 17.67
N PRO A 122 -15.64 7.14 18.85
CA PRO A 122 -16.55 6.85 19.97
C PRO A 122 -17.15 8.11 20.59
N GLU A 123 -16.49 9.26 20.47
CA GLU A 123 -16.97 10.54 21.03
C GLU A 123 -17.90 11.31 20.08
N VAL A 124 -18.04 10.85 18.83
CA VAL A 124 -18.86 11.50 17.80
C VAL A 124 -19.98 10.55 17.41
N VAL A 125 -21.22 10.99 17.57
CA VAL A 125 -22.42 10.33 17.03
C VAL A 125 -22.66 10.86 15.62
N PHE A 126 -22.51 10.02 14.59
CA PHE A 126 -22.57 10.48 13.21
C PHE A 126 -23.91 11.11 12.82
N SER A 127 -25.03 10.55 13.25
CA SER A 127 -26.36 11.14 13.00
C SER A 127 -26.52 12.53 13.63
N TYR A 128 -26.02 12.72 14.85
CA TYR A 128 -26.14 13.99 15.58
C TYR A 128 -25.15 15.06 15.09
N HIS A 129 -23.89 14.68 14.83
CA HIS A 129 -22.82 15.63 14.50
C HIS A 129 -22.66 15.90 13.01
N TYR A 130 -22.94 14.91 12.15
CA TYR A 130 -22.81 15.05 10.71
C TYR A 130 -24.16 15.13 9.99
N GLY A 131 -25.28 14.93 10.71
CA GLY A 131 -26.63 15.01 10.13
C GLY A 131 -26.89 13.94 9.07
N VAL A 132 -26.22 12.79 9.19
CA VAL A 132 -26.29 11.69 8.23
C VAL A 132 -27.16 10.56 8.77
N ASP A 133 -27.97 9.97 7.90
CA ASP A 133 -28.71 8.76 8.25
C ASP A 133 -27.74 7.58 8.38
N VAL A 134 -27.88 6.78 9.44
CA VAL A 134 -27.07 5.58 9.64
C VAL A 134 -27.98 4.35 9.52
N PRO A 135 -27.66 3.36 8.66
CA PRO A 135 -26.50 3.27 7.77
C PRO A 135 -26.69 4.05 6.45
N SER A 136 -25.62 4.65 5.93
CA SER A 136 -25.62 5.29 4.60
C SER A 136 -24.25 5.21 3.93
N ALA A 137 -24.23 5.36 2.61
CA ALA A 137 -22.99 5.45 1.83
C ALA A 137 -23.15 6.52 0.75
N HIS A 138 -22.15 7.38 0.62
CA HIS A 138 -22.14 8.45 -0.36
C HIS A 138 -20.72 8.69 -0.89
N VAL A 139 -20.64 9.13 -2.14
CA VAL A 139 -19.39 9.57 -2.75
C VAL A 139 -19.34 11.09 -2.68
N THR A 140 -18.37 11.64 -1.96
CA THR A 140 -18.11 13.08 -1.92
C THR A 140 -17.13 13.41 -3.04
N PRO A 141 -17.59 14.02 -4.13
CA PRO A 141 -16.76 14.09 -5.32
C PRO A 141 -15.80 15.28 -5.35
N CYS A 142 -15.92 16.22 -4.41
CA CYS A 142 -15.20 17.49 -4.45
C CYS A 142 -14.47 17.82 -3.16
N CYS A 143 -13.69 18.90 -3.31
CA CYS A 143 -13.19 19.77 -2.27
C CYS A 143 -11.99 19.21 -1.47
N GLY A 144 -10.86 18.99 -2.17
CA GLY A 144 -9.64 18.47 -1.58
C GLY A 144 -8.49 18.32 -2.58
N PRO A 145 -7.25 18.10 -2.09
CA PRO A 145 -6.08 18.03 -2.95
C PRO A 145 -6.12 16.87 -3.97
N PRO A 146 -5.32 16.95 -5.05
CA PRO A 146 -5.18 15.88 -6.03
C PRO A 146 -4.93 14.50 -5.39
N GLY A 147 -5.70 13.49 -5.82
CA GLY A 147 -5.62 12.12 -5.31
C GLY A 147 -6.42 11.85 -4.03
N TYR A 148 -6.92 12.89 -3.34
CA TYR A 148 -7.85 12.75 -2.23
C TYR A 148 -9.32 12.73 -2.67
N MET A 149 -9.57 12.92 -3.97
CA MET A 149 -10.88 13.05 -4.59
C MET A 149 -11.06 11.98 -5.67
N PRO A 150 -12.28 11.49 -5.90
CA PRO A 150 -13.45 11.58 -5.04
C PRO A 150 -13.25 10.75 -3.77
N LYS A 151 -13.90 11.09 -2.66
CA LYS A 151 -13.90 10.29 -1.43
C LYS A 151 -15.15 9.42 -1.37
N PHE A 152 -15.01 8.19 -0.93
CA PHE A 152 -16.15 7.31 -0.66
C PHE A 152 -16.29 7.16 0.85
N VAL A 153 -17.43 7.55 1.39
CA VAL A 153 -17.71 7.49 2.82
C VAL A 153 -18.93 6.59 3.03
N ALA A 154 -18.78 5.62 3.91
CA ALA A 154 -19.86 4.73 4.33
C ALA A 154 -19.93 4.70 5.86
N TYR A 155 -21.11 4.94 6.41
CA TYR A 155 -21.41 4.84 7.83
C TYR A 155 -22.18 3.54 8.08
N PHE A 156 -21.62 2.67 8.92
CA PHE A 156 -22.27 1.40 9.27
C PHE A 156 -23.03 1.52 10.59
N THR A 157 -22.44 2.22 11.56
CA THR A 157 -23.03 2.51 12.87
C THR A 157 -22.73 3.96 13.24
N GLU A 158 -23.31 4.44 14.34
CA GLU A 158 -23.11 5.82 14.83
C GLU A 158 -21.66 6.19 15.12
N HIS A 159 -20.75 5.21 15.23
CA HIS A 159 -19.35 5.41 15.60
C HIS A 159 -18.36 4.73 14.66
N ILE A 160 -18.82 3.85 13.75
CA ILE A 160 -17.98 3.08 12.83
C ILE A 160 -18.31 3.45 11.39
N GLY A 161 -17.30 3.93 10.67
CA GLY A 161 -17.39 4.24 9.26
C GLY A 161 -16.14 3.83 8.49
N ILE A 162 -16.26 3.84 7.18
CA ILE A 162 -15.15 3.70 6.24
C ILE A 162 -15.08 4.97 5.41
N ASN A 163 -13.87 5.50 5.22
CA ASN A 163 -13.58 6.66 4.40
C ASN A 163 -12.45 6.33 3.41
N ILE A 164 -12.81 5.87 2.22
CA ILE A 164 -11.84 5.47 1.20
C ILE A 164 -11.36 6.70 0.45
N VAL A 165 -10.16 7.15 0.79
CA VAL A 165 -9.43 8.16 0.01
C VAL A 165 -8.57 7.42 -1.04
N PRO A 166 -8.66 7.75 -2.35
CA PRO A 166 -8.00 6.98 -3.41
C PRO A 166 -6.48 6.87 -3.24
N ILE A 167 -5.79 7.97 -2.93
CA ILE A 167 -4.35 7.95 -2.69
C ILE A 167 -3.96 7.13 -1.46
N ASN A 168 -4.74 7.19 -0.37
CA ASN A 168 -4.48 6.39 0.83
C ASN A 168 -4.67 4.91 0.55
N LEU A 169 -5.69 4.52 -0.21
CA LEU A 169 -5.90 3.13 -0.61
C LEU A 169 -4.75 2.63 -1.49
N LEU A 170 -4.26 3.45 -2.43
CA LEU A 170 -3.10 3.10 -3.25
C LEU A 170 -1.84 2.92 -2.40
N LEU A 171 -1.58 3.86 -1.49
CA LEU A 171 -0.46 3.80 -0.55
C LEU A 171 -0.55 2.57 0.37
N GLN A 172 -1.74 2.27 0.90
CA GLN A 172 -2.00 1.08 1.70
C GLN A 172 -1.56 -0.18 0.95
N ILE A 173 -1.98 -0.34 -0.31
CA ILE A 173 -1.64 -1.52 -1.12
C ILE A 173 -0.12 -1.58 -1.39
N ILE A 174 0.48 -0.46 -1.83
CA ILE A 174 1.90 -0.41 -2.19
C ILE A 174 2.78 -0.67 -0.97
N VAL A 175 2.56 0.05 0.13
CA VAL A 175 3.40 -0.07 1.32
C VAL A 175 3.22 -1.43 1.98
N SER A 176 1.99 -1.95 2.11
CA SER A 176 1.75 -3.31 2.62
C SER A 176 2.47 -4.37 1.80
N TYR A 177 2.43 -4.24 0.47
CA TYR A 177 3.12 -5.14 -0.45
C TYR A 177 4.64 -5.08 -0.29
N LEU A 178 5.21 -3.87 -0.17
CA LEU A 178 6.64 -3.68 0.04
C LEU A 178 7.09 -4.25 1.39
N VAL A 179 6.37 -3.98 2.48
CA VAL A 179 6.66 -4.52 3.81
C VAL A 179 6.60 -6.04 3.80
N ALA A 180 5.57 -6.62 3.18
CA ALA A 180 5.43 -8.07 3.02
C ALA A 180 6.61 -8.68 2.23
N THR A 181 7.02 -8.04 1.14
CA THR A 181 8.18 -8.47 0.33
C THR A 181 9.46 -8.45 1.15
N ASN A 182 9.70 -7.34 1.87
CA ASN A 182 10.87 -7.18 2.74
C ASN A 182 10.89 -8.25 3.84
N THR A 183 9.74 -8.52 4.47
CA THR A 183 9.61 -9.52 5.53
C THR A 183 9.82 -10.95 5.01
N ALA A 184 9.32 -11.28 3.82
CA ALA A 184 9.55 -12.58 3.21
C ALA A 184 11.04 -12.80 2.90
N LEU A 185 11.73 -11.80 2.35
CA LEU A 185 13.17 -11.87 2.07
C LEU A 185 14.00 -11.93 3.35
N ALA A 186 13.62 -11.14 4.35
CA ALA A 186 14.21 -11.11 5.67
C ALA A 186 14.28 -12.49 6.32
N ILE A 187 13.13 -13.17 6.37
CA ILE A 187 13.01 -14.47 6.99
C ILE A 187 13.88 -15.50 6.25
N ASN A 188 13.94 -15.43 4.91
CA ASN A 188 14.85 -16.28 4.16
C ASN A 188 16.33 -15.96 4.44
N ALA A 189 16.71 -14.67 4.49
CA ALA A 189 18.07 -14.25 4.82
C ALA A 189 18.51 -14.74 6.20
N ILE A 190 17.64 -14.62 7.21
CA ILE A 190 17.88 -15.10 8.58
C ILE A 190 17.99 -16.63 8.62
N ALA A 191 17.14 -17.35 7.88
CA ALA A 191 17.21 -18.80 7.80
C ALA A 191 18.56 -19.28 7.23
N ILE A 192 19.07 -18.59 6.20
CA ILE A 192 20.39 -18.87 5.61
C ILE A 192 21.51 -18.51 6.59
N ALA A 193 21.43 -17.34 7.24
CA ALA A 193 22.43 -16.87 8.21
C ALA A 193 22.51 -17.74 9.47
N LYS A 194 21.38 -18.27 9.95
CA LYS A 194 21.34 -19.26 11.04
C LYS A 194 22.09 -20.53 10.68
N LYS A 195 22.03 -20.95 9.41
CA LYS A 195 22.74 -22.13 8.92
C LYS A 195 24.26 -21.90 8.81
N SER A 196 24.70 -20.65 8.62
CA SER A 196 26.11 -20.28 8.47
C SER A 196 26.75 -19.63 9.72
N GLY A 197 26.04 -19.54 10.85
CA GLY A 197 26.57 -19.02 12.13
C GLY A 197 26.74 -17.49 12.22
N GLY A 198 26.37 -16.71 11.20
CA GLY A 198 26.56 -15.25 11.14
C GLY A 198 25.30 -14.44 11.43
N LEU A 199 24.79 -14.48 12.68
CA LEU A 199 23.44 -13.99 13.01
C LEU A 199 23.33 -12.47 13.28
N GLY A 200 24.44 -11.77 13.58
CA GLY A 200 24.40 -10.41 14.15
C GLY A 200 24.01 -9.29 13.18
N GLY A 201 24.59 -9.25 11.97
CA GLY A 201 24.45 -8.10 11.06
C GLY A 201 23.21 -8.11 10.17
N ILE A 202 22.63 -9.29 9.91
CA ILE A 202 21.46 -9.44 9.03
C ILE A 202 20.16 -9.25 9.82
N GLY A 203 20.10 -9.59 11.12
CA GLY A 203 18.90 -9.36 11.93
C GLY A 203 18.59 -7.88 12.18
N ALA A 204 19.60 -7.09 12.52
CA ALA A 204 19.44 -5.69 12.94
C ALA A 204 18.98 -4.76 11.82
N THR A 205 19.58 -4.86 10.62
CA THR A 205 19.15 -4.07 9.45
C THR A 205 17.74 -4.45 9.00
N THR A 206 17.32 -5.67 9.29
CA THR A 206 16.08 -6.21 8.74
C THR A 206 14.88 -5.91 9.65
N GLY A 207 15.07 -5.87 10.97
CA GLY A 207 14.05 -5.39 11.90
C GLY A 207 13.77 -3.88 11.77
N LEU A 208 14.81 -3.07 11.53
CA LEU A 208 14.72 -1.61 11.48
C LEU A 208 13.90 -1.08 10.28
N PHE A 209 13.90 -1.79 9.14
CA PHE A 209 13.19 -1.36 7.92
C PHE A 209 11.84 -2.05 7.71
N ILE A 210 11.54 -3.12 8.45
CA ILE A 210 10.21 -3.74 8.46
C ILE A 210 9.26 -2.98 9.39
N ALA A 211 9.79 -2.40 10.48
CA ALA A 211 9.02 -1.51 11.35
C ALA A 211 8.63 -0.25 10.57
N CYS A 212 7.33 -0.01 10.38
CA CYS A 212 6.89 1.26 9.85
C CYS A 212 6.87 2.31 10.97
N PRO A 213 7.67 3.38 10.87
CA PRO A 213 7.71 4.42 11.88
C PRO A 213 6.34 5.07 12.09
N THR A 214 5.53 5.21 11.02
CA THR A 214 4.20 5.84 11.11
C THR A 214 3.19 4.97 11.84
N CYS A 215 3.26 3.64 11.70
CA CYS A 215 2.35 2.74 12.40
C CYS A 215 2.61 2.74 13.92
N VAL A 216 3.88 2.83 14.33
CA VAL A 216 4.24 2.93 15.76
C VAL A 216 3.81 4.28 16.32
N GLY A 217 4.04 5.38 15.60
CA GLY A 217 3.65 6.73 16.02
C GLY A 217 2.14 6.88 16.21
N SER A 218 1.34 6.43 15.24
CA SER A 218 -0.13 6.50 15.31
C SER A 218 -0.76 5.47 16.25
N PHE A 219 -0.09 4.33 16.50
CA PHE A 219 -0.54 3.41 17.55
C PHE A 219 -0.28 4.02 18.94
N LEU A 220 0.90 4.59 19.16
CA LEU A 220 1.24 5.26 20.44
C LEU A 220 0.30 6.44 20.74
N SER A 221 -0.15 7.19 19.74
CA SER A 221 -1.12 8.28 19.96
C SER A 221 -2.49 7.80 20.47
N LEU A 222 -2.88 6.55 20.22
CA LEU A 222 -4.12 5.98 20.77
C LEU A 222 -4.01 5.65 22.26
N PHE A 223 -2.80 5.49 22.79
CA PHE A 223 -2.55 5.18 24.22
C PHE A 223 -2.16 6.41 25.04
N ILE A 224 -1.74 7.50 24.41
CA ILE A 224 -1.38 8.76 25.07
C ILE A 224 -2.65 9.63 25.13
N GLY A 225 -3.22 9.81 26.33
CA GLY A 225 -4.55 10.37 26.58
C GLY A 225 -4.94 11.66 25.83
N ALA A 226 -6.27 11.83 25.67
CA ALA A 226 -6.97 12.76 24.78
C ALA A 226 -6.53 14.24 24.84
N THR A 227 -5.97 14.72 25.96
CA THR A 227 -5.55 16.13 26.11
C THR A 227 -4.19 16.44 25.49
N SER A 228 -3.28 15.45 25.40
CA SER A 228 -2.00 15.54 24.67
C SER A 228 -2.07 15.03 23.23
N ALA A 229 -3.13 14.28 22.91
CA ALA A 229 -3.32 13.64 21.61
C ALA A 229 -3.49 14.65 20.46
N VAL A 230 -4.11 15.81 20.69
CA VAL A 230 -4.39 16.77 19.60
C VAL A 230 -3.10 17.40 19.07
N ALA A 231 -2.20 17.86 19.95
CA ALA A 231 -0.91 18.43 19.53
C ALA A 231 0.05 17.36 18.97
N PHE A 232 0.07 16.17 19.56
CA PHE A 232 0.88 15.04 19.07
C PHE A 232 0.39 14.52 17.71
N THR A 233 -0.93 14.49 17.48
CA THR A 233 -1.53 14.08 16.20
C THR A 233 -1.23 15.09 15.10
N ILE A 234 -1.37 16.40 15.36
CA ILE A 234 -1.06 17.45 14.36
C ILE A 234 0.44 17.44 14.00
N ALA A 235 1.33 17.26 14.98
CA ALA A 235 2.76 17.15 14.73
C ALA A 235 3.11 15.88 13.92
N ILE A 236 2.41 14.77 14.18
CA ILE A 236 2.61 13.51 13.46
C ILE A 236 2.00 13.54 12.06
N THR A 237 0.87 14.20 11.80
CA THR A 237 0.25 14.23 10.47
C THR A 237 1.13 14.90 9.42
N GLU A 238 1.81 15.98 9.79
CA GLU A 238 2.81 16.62 8.90
C GLU A 238 4.03 15.71 8.68
N LEU A 239 4.46 15.02 9.76
CA LEU A 239 5.58 14.09 9.70
C LEU A 239 5.24 12.79 8.96
N GLN A 240 3.98 12.38 8.90
CA GLN A 240 3.52 11.18 8.20
C GLN A 240 3.84 11.24 6.71
N THR A 241 3.63 12.39 6.06
CA THR A 241 3.99 12.58 4.65
C THR A 241 5.49 12.44 4.43
N LEU A 242 6.30 13.02 5.34
CA LEU A 242 7.75 12.93 5.30
C LEU A 242 8.24 11.50 5.56
N PHE A 243 7.64 10.79 6.52
CA PHE A 243 7.94 9.39 6.79
C PHE A 243 7.56 8.50 5.61
N ILE A 244 6.43 8.70 4.96
CA ILE A 244 6.04 7.95 3.75
C ILE A 244 7.04 8.24 2.62
N ALA A 245 7.39 9.51 2.42
CA ALA A 245 8.35 9.93 1.39
C ALA A 245 9.75 9.33 1.58
N ILE A 246 10.20 9.14 2.82
CA ILE A 246 11.50 8.49 3.13
C ILE A 246 11.38 6.96 3.14
N THR A 247 10.29 6.42 3.68
CA THR A 247 10.12 4.97 3.89
C THR A 247 9.90 4.24 2.57
N ILE A 248 9.17 4.81 1.61
CA ILE A 248 8.93 4.16 0.31
C ILE A 248 10.24 3.86 -0.44
N PRO A 249 11.15 4.84 -0.66
CA PRO A 249 12.45 4.57 -1.28
C PRO A 249 13.26 3.50 -0.55
N ILE A 250 13.29 3.54 0.78
CA ILE A 250 14.00 2.55 1.61
C ILE A 250 13.40 1.15 1.43
N LEU A 251 12.07 1.04 1.46
CA LEU A 251 11.35 -0.22 1.27
C LEU A 251 11.51 -0.78 -0.15
N ILE A 252 11.74 0.08 -1.15
CA ILE A 252 12.07 -0.34 -2.52
C ILE A 252 13.51 -0.82 -2.62
N LEU A 253 14.46 -0.15 -1.95
CA LEU A 253 15.90 -0.49 -2.03
C LEU A 253 16.27 -1.73 -1.19
N THR A 254 15.65 -1.91 -0.03
CA THR A 254 15.97 -2.98 0.92
C THR A 254 15.92 -4.40 0.32
N PRO A 255 14.90 -4.78 -0.48
CA PRO A 255 14.86 -6.10 -1.13
C PRO A 255 16.04 -6.36 -2.06
N PHE A 256 16.53 -5.33 -2.76
CA PHE A 256 17.71 -5.44 -3.63
C PHE A 256 18.99 -5.61 -2.83
N ILE A 257 19.14 -4.90 -1.71
CA ILE A 257 20.31 -5.04 -0.83
C ILE A 257 20.34 -6.43 -0.20
N ILE A 258 19.21 -6.88 0.36
CA ILE A 258 19.09 -8.20 1.01
C ILE A 258 19.33 -9.32 -0.01
N SER A 259 18.67 -9.29 -1.16
CA SER A 259 18.86 -10.32 -2.20
C SER A 259 20.31 -10.42 -2.68
N ARG A 260 21.00 -9.30 -2.88
CA ARG A 260 22.43 -9.30 -3.23
C ARG A 260 23.30 -9.93 -2.12
N ARG A 261 23.00 -9.64 -0.85
CA ARG A 261 23.72 -10.26 0.28
C ARG A 261 23.49 -11.76 0.35
N ILE A 262 22.24 -12.23 0.16
CA ILE A 262 21.92 -13.67 0.12
C ILE A 262 22.70 -14.36 -0.99
N LEU A 263 22.70 -13.80 -2.21
CA LEU A 263 23.42 -14.36 -3.36
C LEU A 263 24.92 -14.47 -3.09
N LYS A 264 25.54 -13.43 -2.49
CA LYS A 264 26.96 -13.47 -2.11
C LYS A 264 27.25 -14.56 -1.06
N SER A 265 26.37 -14.71 -0.07
CA SER A 265 26.53 -15.74 0.97
C SER A 265 26.40 -17.16 0.41
N GLN A 266 25.49 -17.38 -0.54
CA GLN A 266 25.32 -18.69 -1.21
C GLN A 266 26.53 -19.05 -2.08
N ASN A 267 27.09 -18.07 -2.79
CA ASN A 267 28.30 -18.29 -3.61
C ASN A 267 29.57 -18.53 -2.77
N SER A 268 29.59 -18.11 -1.51
CA SER A 268 30.74 -18.31 -0.61
C SER A 268 30.70 -19.65 0.13
N THR A 269 29.59 -20.39 0.05
CA THR A 269 29.39 -21.70 0.72
C THR A 269 29.41 -22.89 -0.25
N ASN A 270 29.50 -22.63 -1.55
CA ASN A 270 29.78 -23.61 -2.61
C ASN A 270 31.23 -23.46 -3.07
#